data_AF-A0A561EXA9-F1
#
_entry.id   AF-A0A561EXA9-F1
#
_cell.length_a   1.000
_cell.length_b   1.000
_cell.length_c   1.000
_cell.angle_alpha   90.00
_cell.angle_beta   90.00
_cell.angle_gamma   90.00
#
_symmetry.space_group_name_H-M   'P 1'
#
loop_
_entity.id
_entity.type
_entity.pdbx_description
1 polymer ?
#
loop_
_entity_poly.entity_id
_entity_poly.type
_entity_poly.pdbx_seq_one_letter_code
_entity_poly.pdbx_strand_id
1 'polypeptide(L)'
;MLDPLAVPADGLVIPDLAAGDAASAPAPTAPRTTDPITLALESSLSALADLAHTGLRGLGRSEHDRLAGAASDLRRTGLDAGAALVQAVATTLANESADASVAPWADAAIHLLVALELHQEADLSHGASPVAIT
;
A
#
# COMPACT_ATOMS: atom_id res chain seq x y z
N MET A 1 5.63 26.75 -7.81
CA MET A 1 4.24 26.37 -7.51
C MET A 1 4.34 25.11 -6.69
N LEU A 2 3.98 25.16 -5.40
CA LEU A 2 4.08 24.04 -4.47
C LEU A 2 2.72 23.33 -4.45
N ASP A 3 2.72 22.02 -4.66
CA ASP A 3 1.53 21.18 -4.60
C ASP A 3 1.30 20.75 -3.13
N PRO A 4 0.17 21.10 -2.49
CA PRO A 4 -0.05 20.81 -1.08
C PRO A 4 -0.28 19.31 -0.85
N LEU A 5 0.66 18.66 -0.15
CA LEU A 5 0.54 17.28 0.30
C LEU A 5 -0.45 17.22 1.48
N ALA A 6 -1.70 16.86 1.22
CA ALA A 6 -2.69 16.61 2.28
C ALA A 6 -2.50 15.20 2.86
N VAL A 7 -2.19 15.12 4.16
CA VAL A 7 -2.14 13.85 4.90
C VAL A 7 -3.52 13.57 5.50
N PRO A 8 -4.12 12.39 5.27
CA PRO A 8 -5.40 12.06 5.89
C PRO A 8 -5.23 11.84 7.40
N ALA A 9 -5.87 12.70 8.18
CA ALA A 9 -6.27 12.48 9.57
C ALA A 9 -7.81 12.53 9.62
N ASP A 10 -8.44 12.21 10.76
CA ASP A 10 -9.90 12.30 10.97
C ASP A 10 -10.45 13.76 10.96
N GLY A 11 -9.82 14.62 10.17
CA GLY A 11 -10.05 16.02 9.94
C GLY A 11 -8.94 16.55 9.02
N LEU A 12 -9.29 17.47 8.11
CA LEU A 12 -8.31 18.15 7.26
C LEU A 12 -7.46 19.09 8.11
N VAL A 13 -6.23 18.69 8.44
CA VAL A 13 -5.23 19.56 9.06
C VAL A 13 -4.28 20.01 7.95
N ILE A 14 -4.34 21.29 7.57
CA ILE A 14 -3.35 21.91 6.68
C ILE A 14 -2.31 22.59 7.59
N PRO A 15 -1.06 22.09 7.65
CA PRO A 15 0.01 22.78 8.36
C PRO A 15 0.31 24.10 7.66
N ASP A 16 0.31 25.20 8.41
CA ASP A 16 0.80 26.48 7.92
C ASP A 16 2.33 26.38 7.73
N LEU A 17 2.78 26.47 6.49
CA LEU A 17 4.21 26.44 6.11
C LEU A 17 4.79 27.84 5.89
N ALA A 18 4.09 28.91 6.32
CA ALA A 18 4.73 30.21 6.47
C ALA A 18 5.89 30.10 7.48
N ALA A 19 6.93 30.94 7.33
CA ALA A 19 7.97 31.11 8.34
C ALA A 19 7.37 31.83 9.57
N GLY A 20 6.50 31.12 10.30
CA GLY A 20 5.83 31.56 11.50
C GLY A 20 6.47 30.94 12.72
N ASP A 21 6.56 31.76 13.76
CA ASP A 21 7.13 31.50 15.08
C ASP A 21 7.03 30.05 15.58
N ALA A 22 8.13 29.51 16.13
CA ALA A 22 8.27 28.14 16.62
C ALA A 22 7.41 27.82 17.87
N ALA A 23 6.45 28.67 18.21
CA ALA A 23 5.69 28.66 19.45
C ALA A 23 4.49 27.70 19.45
N SER A 24 4.18 27.03 18.34
CA SER A 24 3.18 25.94 18.32
C SER A 24 3.68 24.79 17.47
N ALA A 25 4.60 24.01 18.05
CA ALA A 25 4.88 22.68 17.54
C ALA A 25 3.54 21.91 17.45
N PRO A 26 3.19 21.34 16.30
CA PRO A 26 1.98 20.53 16.18
C PRO A 26 2.04 19.42 17.23
N ALA A 27 0.94 19.23 17.95
CA ALA A 27 0.84 18.19 18.96
C ALA A 27 1.27 16.85 18.33
N PRO A 28 2.09 16.04 19.03
CA PRO A 28 2.51 14.76 18.50
C PRO A 28 1.26 13.96 18.16
N THR A 29 1.13 13.60 16.88
CA THR A 29 0.07 12.68 16.44
C THR A 29 0.25 11.38 17.20
N ALA A 30 -0.83 10.88 17.81
CA ALA A 30 -0.79 9.60 18.50
C ALA A 30 -0.17 8.54 17.58
N PRO A 31 0.70 7.65 18.09
CA PRO A 31 1.32 6.62 17.27
C PRO A 31 0.22 5.86 16.51
N ARG A 32 0.32 5.80 15.18
CA ARG A 32 -0.59 4.96 14.40
C ARG A 32 -0.39 3.53 14.88
N THR A 33 -1.46 2.90 15.34
CA THR A 33 -1.42 1.54 15.90
C THR A 33 -1.05 0.47 14.87
N THR A 34 -1.03 0.82 13.58
CA THR A 34 -0.68 -0.07 12.46
C THR A 34 -0.05 0.76 11.36
N ASP A 35 1.08 0.29 10.83
CA ASP A 35 1.75 0.90 9.69
C ASP A 35 0.87 0.78 8.42
N PRO A 36 0.43 1.89 7.81
CA PRO A 36 -0.49 1.86 6.67
C PRO A 36 0.11 1.22 5.42
N ILE A 37 1.44 1.25 5.25
CA ILE A 37 2.11 0.65 4.10
C ILE A 37 2.07 -0.87 4.23
N THR A 38 2.50 -1.41 5.38
CA THR A 38 2.40 -2.85 5.69
C THR A 38 0.97 -3.34 5.51
N LEU A 39 -0.03 -2.63 6.05
CA LEU A 39 -1.43 -3.03 5.93
C LEU A 39 -1.90 -3.12 4.47
N ALA A 40 -1.54 -2.14 3.63
CA ALA A 40 -1.92 -2.14 2.22
C ALA A 40 -1.24 -3.28 1.44
N LEU A 41 0.02 -3.56 1.73
CA LEU A 41 0.78 -4.65 1.13
C LEU A 41 0.21 -6.02 1.53
N GLU A 42 -0.02 -6.26 2.82
CA GLU A 42 -0.60 -7.50 3.34
C GLU A 42 -2.02 -7.74 2.83
N SER A 43 -2.85 -6.70 2.79
CA SER A 43 -4.21 -6.81 2.25
C SER A 43 -4.20 -7.18 0.77
N SER A 44 -3.30 -6.58 -0.01
CA SER A 44 -3.14 -6.88 -1.43
C SER A 44 -2.63 -8.31 -1.66
N LEU A 45 -1.66 -8.75 -0.86
CA LEU A 45 -1.15 -10.13 -0.90
C LEU A 45 -2.24 -11.14 -0.52
N SER A 46 -3.07 -10.83 0.49
CA SER A 46 -4.22 -11.66 0.85
C SER A 46 -5.21 -11.78 -0.30
N ALA A 47 -5.51 -10.68 -1.01
CA ALA A 47 -6.41 -10.72 -2.16
C ALA A 47 -5.86 -11.59 -3.31
N LEU A 48 -4.55 -11.50 -3.58
CA LEU A 48 -3.88 -12.34 -4.57
C LEU A 48 -3.80 -13.81 -4.16
N ALA A 49 -3.64 -14.10 -2.87
CA ALA A 49 -3.63 -15.45 -2.33
C ALA A 49 -5.02 -16.11 -2.41
N ASP A 50 -6.08 -15.37 -2.06
CA ASP A 50 -7.46 -15.82 -2.19
C ASP A 50 -7.79 -16.19 -3.65
N LEU A 51 -7.34 -15.37 -4.59
CA LEU A 51 -7.48 -15.64 -6.02
C LEU A 51 -6.74 -16.92 -6.45
N ALA A 52 -5.53 -17.16 -5.94
CA ALA A 52 -4.79 -18.39 -6.22
C ALA A 52 -5.48 -19.63 -5.64
N HIS A 53 -6.12 -19.49 -4.48
CA HIS A 53 -6.80 -20.59 -3.80
C HIS A 53 -8.15 -20.96 -4.45
N THR A 54 -8.96 -19.96 -4.83
CA THR A 54 -10.22 -20.18 -5.55
C THR A 54 -9.99 -20.57 -7.02
N GLY A 55 -8.80 -20.26 -7.54
CA GLY A 55 -8.39 -20.53 -8.90
C GLY A 55 -8.79 -19.40 -9.86
N LEU A 56 -7.87 -19.07 -10.77
CA LEU A 56 -8.00 -17.99 -11.76
C LEU A 56 -9.18 -18.16 -12.73
N ARG A 57 -9.86 -19.31 -12.69
CA ARG A 57 -11.03 -19.65 -13.54
C ARG A 57 -12.37 -19.24 -12.91
N GLY A 58 -12.40 -18.95 -11.62
CA GLY A 58 -13.62 -18.82 -10.82
C GLY A 58 -13.83 -17.42 -10.23
N LEU A 59 -13.59 -16.37 -11.00
CA LEU A 59 -13.84 -15.01 -10.50
C LEU A 59 -15.34 -14.71 -10.37
N GLY A 60 -15.77 -14.53 -9.14
CA GLY A 60 -17.01 -13.82 -8.85
C GLY A 60 -16.79 -12.30 -8.83
N ARG A 61 -17.90 -11.58 -8.73
CA ARG A 61 -17.91 -10.12 -8.55
C ARG A 61 -17.14 -9.69 -7.28
N SER A 62 -17.24 -10.49 -6.22
CA SER A 62 -16.62 -10.22 -4.93
C SER A 62 -15.09 -10.18 -5.02
N GLU A 63 -14.47 -11.09 -5.77
CA GLU A 63 -13.02 -11.13 -5.95
C GLU A 63 -12.52 -9.95 -6.78
N HIS A 64 -13.28 -9.55 -7.81
CA HIS A 64 -12.98 -8.36 -8.59
C HIS A 64 -13.04 -7.08 -7.75
N ASP A 65 -14.07 -6.94 -6.92
CA ASP A 65 -14.23 -5.80 -6.01
C ASP A 65 -13.09 -5.76 -4.97
N ARG A 66 -12.64 -6.91 -4.49
CA ARG A 66 -11.48 -7.01 -3.58
C ARG A 66 -10.17 -6.59 -4.25
N LEU A 67 -9.91 -7.00 -5.49
CA LEU A 67 -8.73 -6.55 -6.24
C LEU A 67 -8.76 -5.03 -6.51
N ALA A 68 -9.94 -4.49 -6.84
CA ALA A 68 -10.12 -3.06 -7.04
C ALA A 68 -9.88 -2.27 -5.74
N GLY A 69 -10.37 -2.78 -4.60
CA GLY A 69 -10.10 -2.24 -3.28
C GLY A 69 -8.60 -2.23 -2.95
N ALA A 70 -7.93 -3.37 -3.11
CA ALA A 70 -6.49 -3.50 -2.89
C ALA A 70 -5.67 -2.51 -3.75
N ALA A 71 -5.99 -2.40 -5.05
CA ALA A 71 -5.32 -1.43 -5.92
C ALA A 71 -5.58 0.02 -5.48
N SER A 72 -6.77 0.33 -4.94
CA SER A 72 -7.06 1.66 -4.39
C SER A 72 -6.29 1.95 -3.12
N ASP A 73 -6.12 0.96 -2.25
CA ASP A 73 -5.35 1.09 -1.01
C ASP A 73 -3.86 1.31 -1.29
N LEU A 74 -3.30 0.57 -2.26
CA LEU A 74 -1.92 0.79 -2.73
C LEU A 74 -1.71 2.20 -3.30
N ARG A 75 -2.64 2.72 -4.12
CA ARG A 75 -2.56 4.11 -4.60
C ARG A 75 -2.60 5.12 -3.46
N ARG A 76 -3.46 4.87 -2.46
CA ARG A 76 -3.59 5.75 -1.29
C ARG A 76 -2.31 5.81 -0.44
N THR A 77 -1.50 4.76 -0.47
CA THR A 77 -0.18 4.72 0.19
C THR A 77 0.98 5.14 -0.73
N GLY A 78 0.71 5.53 -1.98
CA GLY A 78 1.72 5.94 -2.96
C GLY A 78 2.42 4.78 -3.68
N LEU A 79 1.95 3.55 -3.51
CA LEU A 79 2.48 2.34 -4.16
C LEU A 79 1.88 2.14 -5.56
N ASP A 80 2.04 3.14 -6.43
CA ASP A 80 1.38 3.18 -7.74
C ASP A 80 1.78 2.02 -8.66
N ALA A 81 3.05 1.59 -8.62
CA ALA A 81 3.52 0.45 -9.40
C ALA A 81 2.83 -0.86 -8.98
N GLY A 82 2.73 -1.12 -7.68
CA GLY A 82 1.99 -2.27 -7.15
C GLY A 82 0.50 -2.20 -7.50
N ALA A 83 -0.10 -1.02 -7.41
CA ALA A 83 -1.49 -0.82 -7.78
C ALA A 83 -1.75 -1.12 -9.27
N ALA A 84 -0.84 -0.71 -10.15
CA ALA A 84 -0.93 -0.98 -11.58
C ALA A 84 -0.84 -2.49 -11.89
N LEU A 85 0.03 -3.22 -11.20
CA LEU A 85 0.15 -4.67 -11.35
C LEU A 85 -1.13 -5.39 -10.89
N VAL A 86 -1.69 -5.03 -9.73
CA VAL A 86 -2.96 -5.59 -9.25
C VAL A 86 -4.11 -5.28 -10.22
N GLN A 87 -4.15 -4.07 -10.78
CA GLN A 87 -5.14 -3.71 -11.80
C GLN A 87 -4.96 -4.50 -13.10
N ALA A 88 -3.72 -4.79 -13.51
CA ALA A 88 -3.44 -5.62 -14.68
C ALA A 88 -3.94 -7.05 -14.49
N VAL A 89 -3.80 -7.61 -13.28
CA VAL A 89 -4.40 -8.91 -12.92
C VAL A 89 -5.91 -8.89 -13.09
N ALA A 90 -6.59 -7.93 -12.47
CA ALA A 90 -8.06 -7.80 -12.58
C ALA A 90 -8.52 -7.63 -14.04
N THR A 91 -7.78 -6.84 -14.82
CA THR A 91 -8.09 -6.57 -16.23
C THR A 91 -7.87 -7.80 -17.10
N THR A 92 -6.77 -8.53 -16.91
CA THR A 92 -6.47 -9.75 -17.68
C THR A 92 -7.52 -10.81 -17.39
N LEU A 93 -7.86 -10.98 -16.11
CA LEU A 93 -8.87 -11.93 -15.69
C LEU A 93 -10.28 -11.63 -16.23
N ALA A 94 -10.62 -10.34 -16.40
CA ALA A 94 -11.92 -9.94 -16.95
C ALA A 94 -12.03 -10.13 -18.46
N ASN A 95 -10.91 -10.11 -19.19
CA ASN A 95 -10.89 -10.03 -20.65
C ASN A 95 -10.26 -11.24 -21.34
N GLU A 96 -9.49 -12.05 -20.61
CA GLU A 96 -8.67 -13.13 -21.16
C GLU A 96 -8.92 -14.46 -20.44
N SER A 97 -8.14 -15.49 -20.79
CA SER A 97 -8.22 -16.79 -20.15
C SER A 97 -7.51 -16.78 -18.78
N ALA A 98 -7.91 -17.71 -17.92
CA ALA A 98 -7.23 -17.94 -16.66
C ALA A 98 -5.73 -18.25 -16.83
N ASP A 99 -5.35 -18.95 -17.91
CA ASP A 99 -3.95 -19.28 -18.18
C ASP A 99 -3.14 -18.03 -18.54
N ALA A 100 -3.75 -17.05 -19.24
CA ALA A 100 -3.13 -15.77 -19.54
C ALA A 100 -2.94 -14.89 -18.28
N SER A 101 -3.75 -15.12 -17.25
CA SER A 101 -3.69 -14.37 -15.98
C SER A 101 -2.57 -14.84 -15.04
N VAL A 102 -1.94 -15.99 -15.31
CA VAL A 102 -0.89 -16.57 -14.45
C VAL A 102 0.32 -15.64 -14.34
N ALA A 103 0.82 -15.13 -15.47
CA ALA A 103 2.01 -14.27 -15.48
C ALA A 103 1.75 -12.92 -14.78
N PRO A 104 0.68 -12.17 -15.10
CA PRO A 104 0.33 -10.95 -14.37
C PRO A 104 0.14 -11.18 -12.87
N TRP A 105 -0.48 -12.31 -12.48
CA TRP A 105 -0.68 -12.65 -11.07
C TRP A 105 0.66 -12.88 -10.36
N ALA A 106 1.57 -13.64 -10.97
CA ALA A 106 2.89 -13.92 -10.40
C ALA A 106 3.72 -12.64 -10.27
N ASP A 107 3.72 -11.79 -11.30
CA ASP A 107 4.43 -10.50 -11.29
C ASP A 107 3.94 -9.60 -10.16
N ALA A 108 2.62 -9.49 -9.98
CA ALA A 108 2.03 -8.73 -8.88
C ALA A 108 2.41 -9.30 -7.51
N ALA A 109 2.30 -10.62 -7.33
CA ALA A 109 2.60 -11.27 -6.06
C ALA A 109 4.09 -11.12 -5.68
N ILE A 110 5.00 -11.34 -6.63
CA ILE A 110 6.45 -11.19 -6.41
C ILE A 110 6.79 -9.74 -6.06
N HIS A 111 6.26 -8.79 -6.83
CA HIS A 111 6.51 -7.36 -6.58
C HIS A 111 6.08 -6.95 -5.16
N LEU A 112 4.88 -7.36 -4.74
CA LEU A 112 4.35 -6.97 -3.42
C LEU A 112 5.06 -7.68 -2.26
N LEU A 113 5.48 -8.94 -2.43
CA LEU A 113 6.30 -9.64 -1.44
C LEU A 113 7.64 -8.94 -1.22
N VAL A 114 8.35 -8.63 -2.32
CA VAL A 114 9.63 -7.92 -2.27
C VAL A 114 9.46 -6.52 -1.67
N ALA A 115 8.39 -5.80 -2.03
CA ALA A 115 8.10 -4.49 -1.44
C ALA A 115 7.87 -4.57 0.07
N LEU A 116 7.17 -5.61 0.55
CA LEU A 116 6.93 -5.82 1.98
C LEU A 116 8.22 -6.15 2.73
N GLU A 117 9.04 -7.05 2.20
CA GLU A 117 10.34 -7.40 2.79
C GLU A 117 11.24 -6.16 2.91
N LEU A 118 11.38 -5.38 1.84
CA LEU A 118 12.20 -4.16 1.83
C LEU A 118 11.69 -3.11 2.82
N HIS A 119 10.37 -2.97 2.96
CA HIS A 119 9.77 -2.03 3.91
C HIS A 119 10.04 -2.44 5.37
N GLN A 120 9.91 -3.74 5.67
CA GLN A 120 10.22 -4.29 6.99
C GLN A 120 11.71 -4.16 7.34
N GLU A 121 12.61 -4.42 6.40
CA GLU A 121 14.06 -4.20 6.59
C GLU A 121 14.38 -2.72 6.88
N ALA A 122 13.71 -1.81 6.16
CA ALA A 122 13.88 -0.38 6.38
C ALA A 122 13.42 0.04 7.79
N ASP A 123 12.29 -0.47 8.28
CA ASP A 123 11.79 -0.16 9.62
C ASP A 123 12.73 -0.68 10.73
N LEU A 124 13.23 -1.91 10.56
CA LEU A 124 14.22 -2.50 11.47
C LEU A 124 15.53 -1.68 11.52
N SER A 125 15.97 -1.14 10.38
CA SER A 125 17.16 -0.29 10.31
C SER A 125 16.98 1.07 11.02
N HIS A 126 15.76 1.62 11.03
CA HIS A 126 15.42 2.86 11.73
C HIS A 126 15.25 2.66 13.25
N GLY A 127 14.79 1.48 13.68
CA GLY A 127 14.67 1.12 15.10
C GLY A 127 16.01 0.83 15.80
N ALA A 128 17.08 0.56 15.04
CA ALA A 128 18.39 0.15 15.57
C ALA A 128 19.37 1.31 15.85
N SER A 129 18.93 2.58 15.83
CA SER A 129 19.82 3.72 16.11
C SER A 129 20.34 3.68 17.56
N PRO A 130 21.66 3.51 17.79
CA PRO A 130 22.20 3.44 19.15
C PRO A 130 22.13 4.81 19.79
N VAL A 131 21.36 4.93 20.87
CA VAL A 131 21.44 6.06 21.80
C VAL A 131 22.85 6.06 22.37
N ALA A 132 23.73 6.88 21.81
CA ALA A 132 25.01 7.23 22.41
C ALA A 132 24.74 8.08 23.65
N ILE A 133 24.62 7.42 24.80
CA ILE A 133 24.63 8.09 26.10
C ILE A 133 26.07 8.53 26.35
N THR A 134 26.31 9.85 26.34
CA THR A 134 27.48 10.51 26.94
C THR A 134 27.04 11.22 28.21
#